data_AF-A0A2G6NIS5-F1
#
_entry.id   AF-A0A2G6NIS5-F1
#
_cell.length_a   1.000
_cell.length_b   1.000
_cell.length_c   1.000
_cell.angle_alpha   90.00
_cell.angle_beta   90.00
_cell.angle_gamma   90.00
#
_symmetry.space_group_name_H-M   'P 1'
#
loop_
_entity.id
_entity.type
_entity.pdbx_description
1 polymer ?
#
loop_
_entity_poly.entity_id
_entity_poly.type
_entity_poly.pdbx_seq_one_letter_code
_entity_poly.pdbx_strand_id
1 'polypeptide(L)'
;MLQKDKRKDILDIFFLFFFVALSGANTTFAHAESWEKHFVENEEEIPTNKFRAFYFNEQTSGILRHTEIVDRPVINFVRNDFYNIDAEYFGAYWIGYLEFEKETTMTISVYQSRSESKIFINGKNVFSDEDLTESKEKDYTFEPGKHKVEIQYISNYSSASFLVNIHPQIAEYNEASLRETLNTISNPEILYCGAYESDNFDMSVEVNLKHSDRKKVLFLSSYQPIIWKIKNANSSNIATVIVSSHGKESTVEGLSDETNLIYYRNIPSVYKIKPKRSSSASKNNFKNLAYIIQDLTGYKPNGFSGGYGLKSISVPETVLDKKLYSQFGLKFSKAKTFTGKSTKSRLDKVFE
;
A
#
# COMPACT_ATOMS: atom_id res chain seq x y z
N MET A 1 26.05 14.65 68.13
CA MET A 1 27.42 14.10 68.03
C MET A 1 27.73 13.82 66.55
N LEU A 2 29.01 13.71 66.16
CA LEU A 2 29.52 13.64 64.78
C LEU A 2 28.92 12.44 63.96
N GLN A 3 28.67 12.53 62.64
CA GLN A 3 29.63 12.47 61.49
C GLN A 3 30.56 11.22 61.53
N LYS A 4 30.94 10.52 60.44
CA LYS A 4 30.86 10.68 58.95
C LYS A 4 31.24 9.29 58.31
N ASP A 5 31.29 8.96 57.01
CA ASP A 5 30.87 9.42 55.66
C ASP A 5 31.04 8.16 54.77
N LYS A 6 30.03 7.62 54.04
CA LYS A 6 29.87 7.74 52.56
C LYS A 6 28.66 6.88 52.11
N ARG A 7 27.77 7.31 51.19
CA ARG A 7 27.93 7.48 49.71
C ARG A 7 28.31 6.15 49.04
N LYS A 8 27.54 5.54 48.12
CA LYS A 8 26.79 5.99 46.91
C LYS A 8 25.81 4.86 46.47
N ASP A 9 24.90 4.90 45.48
CA ASP A 9 24.17 5.90 44.67
C ASP A 9 23.09 5.11 43.86
N ILE A 10 22.18 5.80 43.13
CA ILE A 10 21.43 5.33 41.93
C ILE A 10 20.17 4.45 42.12
N LEU A 11 19.24 4.57 41.15
CA LEU A 11 17.96 3.88 40.96
C LEU A 11 18.18 2.49 40.31
N ASP A 12 17.23 1.55 40.47
CA ASP A 12 16.31 1.12 39.39
C ASP A 12 15.61 -0.23 39.62
N ILE A 13 14.48 -0.40 38.92
CA ILE A 13 13.86 -1.65 38.43
C ILE A 13 13.92 -2.90 39.34
N PHE A 14 12.78 -3.26 39.94
CA PHE A 14 12.36 -4.67 40.12
C PHE A 14 10.82 -4.78 40.19
N PHE A 15 10.17 -4.97 39.05
CA PHE A 15 8.79 -5.50 38.99
C PHE A 15 8.85 -6.95 38.51
N LEU A 16 8.70 -7.88 39.45
CA LEU A 16 8.84 -9.32 39.21
C LEU A 16 7.57 -9.87 38.57
N PHE A 17 7.49 -9.88 37.23
CA PHE A 17 6.42 -10.56 36.51
C PHE A 17 6.55 -12.09 36.66
N PHE A 18 5.51 -12.71 37.22
CA PHE A 18 5.38 -14.17 37.30
C PHE A 18 5.16 -14.75 35.91
N PHE A 19 6.19 -15.41 35.36
CA PHE A 19 6.01 -16.31 34.22
C PHE A 19 5.39 -17.62 34.71
N VAL A 20 4.05 -17.71 34.70
CA VAL A 20 3.35 -18.98 34.82
C VAL A 20 3.41 -19.68 33.47
N ALA A 21 4.33 -20.65 33.35
CA ALA A 21 4.46 -21.46 32.14
C ALA A 21 3.28 -22.43 32.00
N LEU A 22 2.20 -21.97 31.35
CA LEU A 22 1.13 -22.84 30.89
C LEU A 22 1.61 -23.64 29.67
N SER A 23 2.20 -24.80 29.93
CA SER A 23 2.59 -25.76 28.92
C SER A 23 1.35 -26.45 28.32
N GLY A 24 0.82 -25.89 27.23
CA GLY A 24 -0.28 -26.46 26.46
C GLY A 24 -0.36 -25.81 25.08
N ALA A 25 -0.51 -26.63 24.05
CA ALA A 25 -0.59 -26.19 22.64
C ALA A 25 0.61 -25.35 22.13
N ASN A 26 1.78 -26.00 22.02
CA ASN A 26 2.59 -25.75 20.81
C ASN A 26 1.81 -26.33 19.62
N THR A 27 0.86 -25.58 19.06
CA THR A 27 0.32 -25.87 17.74
C THR A 27 1.39 -25.57 16.69
N THR A 28 2.27 -26.54 16.48
CA THR A 28 2.97 -26.65 15.20
C THR A 28 1.90 -26.69 14.12
N PHE A 29 1.83 -25.66 13.29
CA PHE A 29 0.93 -25.66 12.14
C PHE A 29 1.40 -26.76 11.19
N ALA A 30 0.75 -27.93 11.28
CA ALA A 30 0.80 -28.93 10.23
C ALA A 30 0.41 -28.27 8.90
N HIS A 31 0.87 -28.84 7.78
CA HIS A 31 0.50 -28.38 6.43
C HIS A 31 -0.99 -28.05 6.37
N ALA A 32 -1.32 -26.76 6.36
CA ALA A 32 -2.70 -26.32 6.46
C ALA A 32 -3.43 -26.80 5.21
N GLU A 33 -4.37 -27.72 5.35
CA GLU A 33 -5.17 -28.17 4.24
C GLU A 33 -6.04 -27.01 3.71
N SER A 34 -6.41 -27.11 2.44
CA SER A 34 -7.45 -26.30 1.83
C SER A 34 -8.71 -26.23 2.71
N TRP A 35 -9.32 -25.05 2.78
CA TRP A 35 -10.61 -24.87 3.47
C TRP A 35 -11.81 -25.14 2.55
N GLU A 36 -11.58 -25.50 1.28
CA GLU A 36 -12.62 -25.84 0.29
C GLU A 36 -13.66 -26.81 0.86
N LYS A 37 -13.20 -27.94 1.43
CA LYS A 37 -14.04 -28.98 2.04
C LYS A 37 -14.97 -28.51 3.18
N HIS A 38 -14.75 -27.30 3.71
CA HIS A 38 -15.52 -26.72 4.83
C HIS A 38 -16.51 -25.64 4.37
N PHE A 39 -16.35 -25.08 3.17
CA PHE A 39 -17.13 -23.92 2.69
C PHE A 39 -17.74 -24.09 1.29
N VAL A 40 -17.25 -25.04 0.48
CA VAL A 40 -17.65 -25.22 -0.92
C VAL A 40 -18.38 -26.56 -1.06
N GLU A 41 -19.69 -26.51 -1.28
CA GLU A 41 -20.52 -27.71 -1.49
C GLU A 41 -20.47 -28.22 -2.94
N ASN A 42 -20.16 -27.35 -3.92
CA ASN A 42 -20.12 -27.65 -5.36
C ASN A 42 -19.06 -26.79 -6.07
N GLU A 43 -18.22 -27.37 -6.94
CA GLU A 43 -17.23 -26.62 -7.72
C GLU A 43 -17.86 -25.63 -8.71
N GLU A 44 -19.11 -25.85 -9.15
CA GLU A 44 -19.84 -24.90 -10.02
C GLU A 44 -20.08 -23.54 -9.34
N GLU A 45 -19.97 -23.46 -8.01
CA GLU A 45 -20.09 -22.22 -7.26
C GLU A 45 -18.84 -21.34 -7.28
N ILE A 46 -17.70 -21.88 -7.72
CA ILE A 46 -16.40 -21.18 -7.76
C ILE A 46 -16.31 -20.35 -9.06
N PRO A 47 -16.30 -19.01 -8.99
CA PRO A 47 -16.29 -18.17 -10.18
C PRO A 47 -14.92 -18.15 -10.89
N THR A 48 -14.93 -17.91 -12.20
CA THR A 48 -13.72 -17.64 -12.99
C THR A 48 -13.45 -16.13 -13.06
N ASN A 49 -12.18 -15.73 -12.95
CA ASN A 49 -11.65 -14.37 -12.96
C ASN A 49 -12.28 -13.41 -11.92
N LYS A 50 -12.81 -14.01 -10.84
CA LYS A 50 -13.34 -13.40 -9.60
C LYS A 50 -13.11 -14.40 -8.46
N PHE A 51 -13.45 -14.03 -7.23
CA PHE A 51 -13.42 -14.92 -6.08
C PHE A 51 -14.79 -14.99 -5.40
N ARG A 52 -15.20 -16.19 -4.97
CA ARG A 52 -16.21 -16.32 -3.92
C ARG A 52 -15.53 -16.14 -2.58
N ALA A 53 -16.02 -15.18 -1.80
CA ALA A 53 -15.60 -14.94 -0.44
C ALA A 53 -16.51 -15.68 0.56
N PHE A 54 -15.94 -16.12 1.67
CA PHE A 54 -16.66 -16.67 2.82
C PHE A 54 -16.11 -16.01 4.09
N TYR A 55 -16.99 -15.47 4.93
CA TYR A 55 -16.63 -14.70 6.11
C TYR A 55 -17.21 -15.34 7.36
N PHE A 56 -16.36 -15.66 8.32
CA PHE A 56 -16.71 -16.45 9.50
C PHE A 56 -16.09 -15.89 10.78
N ASN A 57 -16.65 -16.29 11.92
CA ASN A 57 -16.10 -15.98 13.24
C ASN A 57 -15.45 -17.25 13.83
N GLU A 58 -14.15 -17.18 14.08
CA GLU A 58 -13.32 -18.29 14.54
C GLU A 58 -13.74 -18.82 15.91
N GLN A 59 -14.00 -17.94 16.89
CA GLN A 59 -14.48 -18.32 18.22
C GLN A 59 -15.77 -19.15 18.16
N THR A 60 -16.63 -18.89 17.18
CA THR A 60 -17.84 -19.68 16.93
C THR A 60 -17.59 -20.90 16.04
N SER A 61 -16.44 -21.56 16.22
CA SER A 61 -16.02 -22.78 15.50
C SER A 61 -16.12 -22.67 13.97
N GLY A 62 -15.81 -21.49 13.43
CA GLY A 62 -15.86 -21.25 11.98
C GLY A 62 -17.25 -21.04 11.39
N ILE A 63 -18.30 -20.78 12.20
CA ILE A 63 -19.64 -20.50 11.70
C ILE A 63 -19.62 -19.32 10.70
N LEU A 64 -19.99 -19.65 9.47
CA LEU A 64 -20.18 -18.73 8.35
C LEU A 64 -21.24 -17.66 8.68
N ARG A 65 -20.93 -16.41 8.37
CA ARG A 65 -21.83 -15.25 8.54
C ARG A 65 -22.27 -14.65 7.22
N HIS A 66 -21.40 -14.66 6.21
CA HIS A 66 -21.72 -14.17 4.88
C HIS A 66 -20.87 -14.84 3.80
N THR A 67 -21.39 -14.86 2.57
CA THR A 67 -20.65 -15.22 1.36
C THR A 67 -21.12 -14.34 0.20
N GLU A 68 -20.19 -13.90 -0.63
CA GLU A 68 -20.41 -13.01 -1.78
C GLU A 68 -19.39 -13.28 -2.89
N ILE A 69 -19.57 -12.68 -4.06
CA ILE A 69 -18.61 -12.75 -5.18
C ILE A 69 -17.93 -11.39 -5.34
N VAL A 70 -16.61 -11.37 -5.13
CA VAL A 70 -15.75 -10.18 -5.19
C VAL A 70 -14.76 -10.25 -6.34
N ASP A 71 -14.34 -9.10 -6.87
CA ASP A 71 -13.31 -9.04 -7.93
C ASP A 71 -11.91 -9.40 -7.41
N ARG A 72 -11.63 -9.16 -6.12
CA ARG A 72 -10.35 -9.50 -5.49
C ARG A 72 -10.49 -9.79 -3.99
N PRO A 73 -9.54 -10.51 -3.37
CA PRO A 73 -9.47 -10.71 -1.92
C PRO A 73 -9.05 -9.41 -1.23
N VAL A 74 -10.01 -8.72 -0.59
CA VAL A 74 -9.75 -7.48 0.14
C VAL A 74 -10.74 -7.30 1.30
N ILE A 75 -10.26 -6.84 2.45
CA ILE A 75 -11.05 -6.40 3.61
C ILE A 75 -10.36 -5.19 4.26
N ASN A 76 -11.13 -4.30 4.87
CA ASN A 76 -10.58 -3.21 5.68
C ASN A 76 -11.62 -2.67 6.66
N PHE A 77 -11.54 -3.07 7.93
CA PHE A 77 -12.46 -2.62 8.97
C PHE A 77 -11.85 -2.68 10.37
N VAL A 78 -12.55 -2.04 11.32
CA VAL A 78 -12.21 -2.05 12.75
C VAL A 78 -13.34 -2.70 13.55
N ARG A 79 -13.01 -3.28 14.73
CA ARG A 79 -13.99 -3.85 15.66
C ARG A 79 -14.96 -4.83 14.94
N ASN A 80 -16.27 -4.66 15.10
CA ASN A 80 -17.32 -5.52 14.54
C ASN A 80 -18.04 -4.90 13.32
N ASP A 81 -17.45 -3.88 12.67
CA ASP A 81 -18.11 -3.11 11.61
C ASP A 81 -18.44 -3.93 10.34
N PHE A 82 -17.88 -5.13 10.18
CA PHE A 82 -18.12 -6.03 9.05
C PHE A 82 -18.85 -7.31 9.48
N TYR A 83 -20.07 -7.52 8.96
CA TYR A 83 -20.99 -8.62 9.28
C TYR A 83 -21.19 -8.96 10.78
N ASN A 84 -20.93 -8.01 11.67
CA ASN A 84 -20.91 -8.19 13.12
C ASN A 84 -19.99 -9.36 13.57
N ILE A 85 -18.82 -9.45 12.95
CA ILE A 85 -17.70 -10.29 13.40
C ILE A 85 -16.64 -9.36 13.99
N ASP A 86 -16.27 -9.55 15.25
CA ASP A 86 -15.13 -8.83 15.83
C ASP A 86 -13.83 -9.15 15.08
N ALA A 87 -13.11 -8.12 14.67
CA ALA A 87 -11.89 -8.19 13.88
C ALA A 87 -10.78 -9.06 14.52
N GLU A 88 -10.79 -9.25 15.85
CA GLU A 88 -9.83 -10.11 16.55
C GLU A 88 -10.09 -11.61 16.34
N TYR A 89 -11.27 -11.98 15.83
CA TYR A 89 -11.71 -13.37 15.60
C TYR A 89 -12.28 -13.55 14.19
N PHE A 90 -11.91 -12.65 13.27
CA PHE A 90 -12.39 -12.64 11.89
C PHE A 90 -11.56 -13.57 11.02
N GLY A 91 -12.22 -14.58 10.47
CA GLY A 91 -11.67 -15.44 9.44
C GLY A 91 -12.31 -15.19 8.08
N ALA A 92 -11.50 -15.29 7.03
CA ALA A 92 -11.95 -15.17 5.66
C ALA A 92 -11.31 -16.21 4.75
N TYR A 93 -12.10 -16.74 3.83
CA TYR A 93 -11.68 -17.64 2.78
C TYR A 93 -12.10 -17.07 1.43
N TRP A 94 -11.17 -17.04 0.46
CA TRP A 94 -11.50 -16.73 -0.93
C TRP A 94 -11.11 -17.90 -1.81
N ILE A 95 -12.02 -18.30 -2.71
CA ILE A 95 -11.76 -19.32 -3.73
C ILE A 95 -12.22 -18.80 -5.09
N GLY A 96 -11.40 -18.98 -6.11
CA GLY A 96 -11.69 -18.57 -7.47
C GLY A 96 -10.84 -19.34 -8.46
N TYR A 97 -11.20 -19.24 -9.74
CA TYR A 97 -10.33 -19.70 -10.82
C TYR A 97 -9.74 -18.53 -11.58
N LEU A 98 -8.45 -18.57 -11.91
CA LEU A 98 -7.84 -17.69 -12.90
C LEU A 98 -7.61 -18.48 -14.20
N GLU A 99 -7.81 -17.85 -15.34
CA GLU A 99 -7.68 -18.50 -16.66
C GLU A 99 -6.70 -17.76 -17.56
N PHE A 100 -5.74 -18.48 -18.13
CA PHE A 100 -4.65 -17.94 -18.94
C PHE A 100 -4.55 -18.68 -20.29
N GLU A 101 -4.56 -17.94 -21.40
CA GLU A 101 -4.44 -18.51 -22.76
C GLU A 101 -3.04 -19.12 -23.05
N LYS A 102 -2.04 -18.75 -22.25
CA LYS A 102 -0.62 -19.07 -22.44
C LYS A 102 0.13 -18.99 -21.10
N GLU A 103 1.34 -19.55 -21.07
CA GLU A 103 2.29 -19.38 -19.96
C GLU A 103 2.44 -17.88 -19.59
N THR A 104 2.16 -17.54 -18.33
CA THR A 104 2.08 -16.14 -17.86
C THR A 104 2.63 -16.02 -16.44
N THR A 105 3.74 -15.29 -16.28
CA THR A 105 4.28 -14.94 -14.96
C THR A 105 3.57 -13.71 -14.39
N MET A 106 3.01 -13.87 -13.20
CA MET A 106 2.32 -12.83 -12.44
C MET A 106 3.01 -12.64 -11.08
N THR A 107 3.05 -11.42 -10.57
CA THR A 107 3.41 -11.12 -9.19
C THR A 107 2.17 -11.26 -8.31
N ILE A 108 2.27 -12.07 -7.27
CA ILE A 108 1.32 -12.11 -6.15
C ILE A 108 1.86 -11.12 -5.11
N SER A 109 1.09 -10.08 -4.77
CA SER A 109 1.47 -9.09 -3.75
C SER A 109 0.41 -9.05 -2.63
N VAL A 110 0.87 -9.11 -1.38
CA VAL A 110 0.03 -9.34 -0.19
C VAL A 110 0.24 -8.25 0.84
N TYR A 111 -0.81 -7.50 1.15
CA TYR A 111 -0.85 -6.65 2.32
C TYR A 111 -1.68 -7.30 3.41
N GLN A 112 -1.13 -7.32 4.63
CA GLN A 112 -1.85 -7.78 5.81
C GLN A 112 -1.31 -7.05 7.04
N SER A 113 -2.22 -6.80 7.99
CA SER A 113 -1.95 -6.25 9.32
C SER A 113 -1.40 -7.34 10.27
N ARG A 114 -1.79 -7.31 11.54
CA ARG A 114 -1.52 -8.36 12.54
C ARG A 114 -2.50 -9.52 12.34
N SER A 115 -2.13 -10.43 11.45
CA SER A 115 -2.97 -11.50 10.94
C SER A 115 -2.10 -12.58 10.31
N GLU A 116 -2.65 -13.77 10.14
CA GLU A 116 -2.03 -14.88 9.41
C GLU A 116 -2.73 -15.06 8.04
N SER A 117 -1.97 -15.42 7.00
CA SER A 117 -2.54 -15.76 5.70
C SER A 117 -1.74 -16.81 4.92
N LYS A 118 -2.45 -17.59 4.09
CA LYS A 118 -1.88 -18.62 3.22
C LYS A 118 -2.55 -18.58 1.85
N ILE A 119 -1.76 -18.74 0.78
CA ILE A 119 -2.26 -18.77 -0.60
C ILE A 119 -1.87 -20.09 -1.24
N PHE A 120 -2.84 -20.74 -1.88
CA PHE A 120 -2.64 -21.99 -2.63
C PHE A 120 -3.01 -21.76 -4.09
N ILE A 121 -2.24 -22.38 -4.99
CA ILE A 121 -2.58 -22.47 -6.42
C ILE A 121 -2.56 -23.94 -6.81
N ASN A 122 -3.69 -24.44 -7.32
CA ASN A 122 -3.94 -25.85 -7.60
C ASN A 122 -3.60 -26.76 -6.39
N GLY A 123 -4.03 -26.35 -5.19
CA GLY A 123 -3.78 -27.06 -3.93
C GLY A 123 -2.34 -27.00 -3.39
N LYS A 124 -1.37 -26.47 -4.15
CA LYS A 124 0.00 -26.24 -3.68
C LYS A 124 0.06 -24.91 -2.93
N ASN A 125 0.51 -24.90 -1.67
CA ASN A 125 0.85 -23.66 -0.97
C ASN A 125 1.94 -22.91 -1.76
N VAL A 126 1.67 -21.66 -2.12
CA VAL A 126 2.60 -20.76 -2.80
C VAL A 126 3.05 -19.60 -1.92
N PHE A 127 2.36 -19.29 -0.82
CA PHE A 127 2.69 -18.19 0.09
C PHE A 127 2.22 -18.52 1.51
N SER A 128 3.12 -18.36 2.48
CA SER A 128 2.80 -18.35 3.91
C SER A 128 3.68 -17.36 4.65
N ASP A 129 3.22 -16.84 5.79
CA ASP A 129 3.93 -15.80 6.56
C ASP A 129 5.36 -16.17 6.97
N GLU A 130 5.65 -17.46 7.13
CA GLU A 130 6.98 -18.01 7.42
C GLU A 130 7.99 -17.78 6.27
N ASP A 131 7.54 -17.52 5.03
CA ASP A 131 8.40 -17.20 3.88
C ASP A 131 8.99 -15.77 3.95
N LEU A 132 8.47 -14.89 4.82
CA LEU A 132 8.55 -13.44 4.63
C LEU A 132 9.60 -12.76 5.51
N THR A 133 10.85 -12.73 5.06
CA THR A 133 11.91 -11.94 5.72
C THR A 133 11.86 -10.45 5.39
N GLU A 134 11.71 -10.05 4.12
CA GLU A 134 11.79 -8.62 3.72
C GLU A 134 10.74 -8.12 2.67
N SER A 135 10.10 -8.99 1.88
CA SER A 135 9.15 -8.57 0.83
C SER A 135 7.87 -9.42 0.78
N LYS A 136 6.70 -8.78 0.89
CA LYS A 136 5.38 -9.44 0.77
C LYS A 136 4.94 -9.64 -0.68
N GLU A 137 5.87 -10.09 -1.53
CA GLU A 137 5.66 -10.32 -2.95
C GLU A 137 6.28 -11.65 -3.36
N LYS A 138 5.66 -12.35 -4.31
CA LYS A 138 6.15 -13.61 -4.87
C LYS A 138 5.67 -13.76 -6.30
N ASP A 139 6.61 -13.95 -7.23
CA ASP A 139 6.26 -14.26 -8.62
C ASP A 139 5.84 -15.73 -8.76
N TYR A 140 4.82 -15.96 -9.57
CA TYR A 140 4.31 -17.29 -9.92
C TYR A 140 4.02 -17.35 -11.41
N THR A 141 4.52 -18.40 -12.07
CA THR A 141 4.24 -18.68 -13.48
C THR A 141 3.02 -19.60 -13.57
N PHE A 142 1.95 -19.08 -14.14
CA PHE A 142 0.77 -19.86 -14.51
C PHE A 142 0.99 -20.52 -15.86
N GLU A 143 0.60 -21.78 -15.97
CA GLU A 143 0.56 -22.54 -17.23
C GLU A 143 -0.64 -22.08 -18.09
N PRO A 144 -0.74 -22.48 -19.37
CA PRO A 144 -1.97 -22.33 -20.13
C PRO A 144 -3.12 -23.14 -19.49
N GLY A 145 -4.28 -22.51 -19.30
CA GLY A 145 -5.50 -23.15 -18.78
C GLY A 145 -6.08 -22.48 -17.54
N LYS A 146 -6.91 -23.24 -16.81
CA LYS A 146 -7.71 -22.79 -15.67
C LYS A 146 -7.07 -23.27 -14.35
N HIS A 147 -6.69 -22.32 -13.48
CA HIS A 147 -5.99 -22.56 -12.22
C HIS A 147 -6.87 -22.20 -11.03
N LYS A 148 -7.00 -23.09 -10.04
CA LYS A 148 -7.73 -22.82 -8.79
C LYS A 148 -6.83 -22.04 -7.84
N VAL A 149 -7.31 -20.90 -7.35
CA VAL A 149 -6.61 -20.03 -6.40
C VAL A 149 -7.43 -19.95 -5.12
N GLU A 150 -6.78 -20.25 -4.00
CA GLU A 150 -7.39 -20.30 -2.67
C GLU A 150 -6.59 -19.44 -1.70
N ILE A 151 -7.28 -18.63 -0.90
CA ILE A 151 -6.64 -17.69 0.03
C ILE A 151 -7.33 -17.81 1.39
N GLN A 152 -6.54 -18.19 2.40
CA GLN A 152 -6.95 -18.32 3.80
C GLN A 152 -6.44 -17.12 4.59
N TYR A 153 -7.26 -16.61 5.51
CA TYR A 153 -6.93 -15.46 6.35
C TYR A 153 -7.56 -15.59 7.75
N ILE A 154 -6.79 -15.29 8.80
CA ILE A 154 -7.25 -15.08 10.18
C ILE A 154 -6.66 -13.77 10.68
N SER A 155 -7.49 -12.87 11.21
CA SER A 155 -7.05 -11.63 11.87
C SER A 155 -6.85 -11.85 13.37
N ASN A 156 -5.68 -11.43 13.88
CA ASN A 156 -5.27 -11.59 15.28
C ASN A 156 -5.26 -10.23 16.02
N TYR A 157 -6.13 -9.28 15.62
CA TYR A 157 -6.11 -7.90 16.16
C TYR A 157 -7.42 -7.14 15.95
N SER A 158 -7.62 -6.05 16.71
CA SER A 158 -8.84 -5.23 16.72
C SER A 158 -9.14 -4.41 15.44
N SER A 159 -8.37 -4.63 14.37
CA SER A 159 -8.57 -4.10 13.03
C SER A 159 -8.07 -5.10 11.98
N ALA A 160 -8.96 -5.52 11.08
CA ALA A 160 -8.65 -6.45 10.02
C ALA A 160 -8.47 -5.67 8.71
N SER A 161 -7.25 -5.69 8.18
CA SER A 161 -6.87 -5.02 6.93
C SER A 161 -6.02 -6.01 6.13
N PHE A 162 -6.54 -6.43 4.98
CA PHE A 162 -5.96 -7.44 4.10
C PHE A 162 -6.25 -7.13 2.64
N LEU A 163 -5.28 -7.35 1.75
CA LEU A 163 -5.42 -7.22 0.31
C LEU A 163 -4.45 -8.18 -0.38
N VAL A 164 -4.96 -9.00 -1.30
CA VAL A 164 -4.13 -9.74 -2.26
C VAL A 164 -4.39 -9.21 -3.65
N ASN A 165 -3.32 -8.91 -4.38
CA ASN A 165 -3.37 -8.67 -5.82
C ASN A 165 -2.58 -9.76 -6.54
N ILE A 166 -3.09 -10.21 -7.69
CA ILE A 166 -2.36 -11.04 -8.64
C ILE A 166 -2.32 -10.25 -9.94
N HIS A 167 -1.14 -9.73 -10.30
CA HIS A 167 -0.97 -8.76 -11.39
C HIS A 167 0.25 -9.10 -12.25
N PRO A 168 0.35 -8.59 -13.50
CA PRO A 168 1.56 -8.70 -14.29
C PRO A 168 2.77 -8.12 -13.54
N GLN A 169 3.98 -8.62 -13.82
CA GLN A 169 5.21 -8.07 -13.22
C GLN A 169 5.35 -6.57 -13.53
N ILE A 170 5.43 -5.76 -12.48
CA ILE A 170 5.59 -4.31 -12.58
C ILE A 170 7.07 -3.95 -12.49
N ALA A 171 7.64 -3.42 -13.58
CA ALA A 171 8.98 -2.86 -13.56
C ALA A 171 9.02 -1.59 -12.69
N GLU A 172 9.78 -1.60 -11.59
CA GLU A 172 10.03 -0.38 -10.83
C GLU A 172 10.91 0.58 -11.64
N TYR A 173 10.45 1.83 -11.78
CA TYR A 173 11.22 2.84 -12.49
C TYR A 173 12.39 3.30 -11.62
N ASN A 174 13.61 3.19 -12.15
CA ASN A 174 14.73 3.91 -11.56
C ASN A 174 14.54 5.42 -11.75
N GLU A 175 15.20 6.22 -10.90
CA GLU A 175 14.99 7.68 -10.88
C GLU A 175 15.37 8.37 -12.20
N ALA A 176 16.36 7.87 -12.95
CA ALA A 176 16.77 8.46 -14.21
C ALA A 176 15.72 8.26 -15.30
N SER A 177 15.20 7.04 -15.46
CA SER A 177 14.12 6.72 -16.42
C SER A 177 12.81 7.43 -16.07
N LEU A 178 12.52 7.63 -14.78
CA LEU A 178 11.39 8.46 -14.34
C LEU A 178 11.58 9.93 -14.75
N ARG A 179 12.74 10.53 -14.47
CA ARG A 179 13.06 11.91 -14.89
C ARG A 179 12.99 12.07 -16.41
N GLU A 180 13.53 11.12 -17.17
CA GLU A 180 13.46 11.13 -18.64
C GLU A 180 12.02 11.15 -19.14
N THR A 181 11.19 10.22 -18.64
CA THR A 181 9.76 10.14 -18.98
C THR A 181 9.03 11.45 -18.67
N LEU A 182 9.23 12.01 -17.47
CA LEU A 182 8.57 13.23 -17.02
C LEU A 182 9.00 14.48 -17.81
N ASN A 183 10.26 14.55 -18.23
CA ASN A 183 10.78 15.68 -19.01
C ASN A 183 10.22 15.76 -20.44
N THR A 184 9.59 14.69 -20.96
CA THR A 184 8.87 14.73 -22.25
C THR A 184 7.59 15.59 -22.19
N ILE A 185 7.06 15.83 -20.99
CA ILE A 185 5.75 16.45 -20.80
C ILE A 185 5.92 17.97 -20.70
N SER A 186 5.50 18.68 -21.75
CA SER A 186 5.61 20.15 -21.79
C SER A 186 4.60 20.84 -20.88
N ASN A 187 5.09 21.76 -20.02
CA ASN A 187 4.31 22.61 -19.12
C ASN A 187 3.18 21.88 -18.33
N PRO A 188 3.49 20.79 -17.60
CA PRO A 188 2.50 19.92 -16.98
C PRO A 188 1.81 20.55 -15.77
N GLU A 189 0.61 20.08 -15.48
CA GLU A 189 -0.06 20.32 -14.21
C GLU A 189 0.38 19.25 -13.19
N ILE A 190 1.18 19.65 -12.20
CA ILE A 190 1.74 18.73 -11.19
C ILE A 190 0.79 18.67 -9.99
N LEU A 191 0.09 17.54 -9.84
CA LEU A 191 -0.86 17.29 -8.76
C LEU A 191 -0.31 16.22 -7.80
N TYR A 192 -0.53 16.42 -6.51
CA TYR A 192 -0.21 15.43 -5.48
C TYR A 192 -1.47 15.08 -4.66
N CYS A 193 -1.66 13.79 -4.42
CA CYS A 193 -2.70 13.23 -3.58
C CYS A 193 -2.06 12.29 -2.54
N GLY A 194 -2.15 12.67 -1.26
CA GLY A 194 -1.56 11.92 -0.14
C GLY A 194 -2.61 11.32 0.79
N ALA A 195 -2.58 10.01 1.01
CA ALA A 195 -3.39 9.32 2.01
C ALA A 195 -2.54 8.79 3.18
N TYR A 196 -3.20 8.48 4.29
CA TYR A 196 -2.65 7.51 5.24
C TYR A 196 -3.17 6.11 4.88
N GLU A 197 -4.49 5.96 4.86
CA GLU A 197 -5.22 4.72 4.59
C GLU A 197 -6.57 5.02 3.94
N SER A 198 -7.22 3.98 3.41
CA SER A 198 -8.62 4.05 2.98
C SER A 198 -9.55 3.81 4.16
N ASP A 199 -10.71 4.46 4.12
CA ASP A 199 -11.85 4.29 5.03
C ASP A 199 -12.95 3.40 4.39
N ASN A 200 -12.73 2.93 3.15
CA ASN A 200 -13.58 1.95 2.48
C ASN A 200 -13.10 0.53 2.78
N PHE A 201 -14.06 -0.41 2.81
CA PHE A 201 -13.81 -1.82 3.06
C PHE A 201 -12.95 -2.50 1.98
N ASP A 202 -13.13 -2.09 0.72
CA ASP A 202 -12.36 -2.60 -0.43
C ASP A 202 -10.98 -1.92 -0.60
N MET A 203 -10.49 -1.23 0.43
CA MET A 203 -9.30 -0.38 0.40
C MET A 203 -9.28 0.70 -0.71
N SER A 204 -10.40 0.98 -1.37
CA SER A 204 -10.39 1.90 -2.50
C SER A 204 -10.51 3.37 -2.08
N VAL A 205 -10.02 4.27 -2.91
CA VAL A 205 -10.25 5.72 -2.81
C VAL A 205 -10.63 6.25 -4.17
N GLU A 206 -11.82 6.88 -4.27
CA GLU A 206 -12.25 7.50 -5.52
C GLU A 206 -11.56 8.85 -5.73
N VAL A 207 -10.75 8.96 -6.79
CA VAL A 207 -10.00 10.18 -7.13
C VAL A 207 -10.73 10.97 -8.20
N ASN A 208 -11.26 12.13 -7.83
CA ASN A 208 -12.04 13.00 -8.68
C ASN A 208 -11.18 14.17 -9.19
N LEU A 209 -10.65 14.04 -10.41
CA LEU A 209 -9.82 15.06 -11.03
C LEU A 209 -10.66 16.18 -11.67
N LYS A 210 -10.17 17.42 -11.58
CA LYS A 210 -10.76 18.56 -12.30
C LYS A 210 -10.29 18.59 -13.76
N HIS A 211 -11.17 18.97 -14.68
CA HIS A 211 -10.80 19.18 -16.09
C HIS A 211 -9.71 20.26 -16.24
N SER A 212 -8.84 20.13 -17.24
CA SER A 212 -7.75 21.08 -17.53
C SER A 212 -7.19 20.84 -18.94
N ASP A 213 -6.92 21.92 -19.68
CA ASP A 213 -6.28 21.88 -20.99
C ASP A 213 -4.82 21.41 -20.94
N ARG A 214 -4.22 21.40 -19.74
CA ARG A 214 -2.83 21.00 -19.50
C ARG A 214 -2.72 19.53 -19.12
N LYS A 215 -1.76 18.82 -19.72
CA LYS A 215 -1.39 17.45 -19.36
C LYS A 215 -1.06 17.37 -17.87
N LYS A 216 -1.73 16.48 -17.15
CA LYS A 216 -1.53 16.24 -15.72
C LYS A 216 -0.46 15.18 -15.47
N VAL A 217 0.35 15.44 -14.45
CA VAL A 217 1.21 14.45 -13.79
C VAL A 217 0.70 14.31 -12.36
N LEU A 218 0.16 13.14 -12.04
CA LEU A 218 -0.52 12.86 -10.77
C LEU A 218 0.34 11.95 -9.90
N PHE A 219 0.80 12.47 -8.77
CA PHE A 219 1.48 11.68 -7.73
C PHE A 219 0.43 11.17 -6.73
N LEU A 220 0.28 9.86 -6.64
CA LEU A 220 -0.54 9.13 -5.68
C LEU A 220 0.37 8.50 -4.64
N SER A 221 0.16 8.79 -3.36
CA SER A 221 1.00 8.24 -2.30
C SER A 221 0.21 7.97 -1.03
N SER A 222 0.48 6.84 -0.39
CA SER A 222 -0.22 6.38 0.81
C SER A 222 0.75 5.75 1.82
N TYR A 223 0.26 5.43 3.02
CA TYR A 223 1.00 4.62 3.99
C TYR A 223 0.55 3.16 3.91
N GLN A 224 -0.74 2.89 4.16
CA GLN A 224 -1.35 1.62 3.77
C GLN A 224 -1.57 1.56 2.24
N PRO A 225 -1.64 0.37 1.63
CA PRO A 225 -2.06 0.20 0.25
C PRO A 225 -3.47 0.73 -0.03
N ILE A 226 -3.67 1.26 -1.24
CA ILE A 226 -4.95 1.83 -1.68
C ILE A 226 -5.24 1.45 -3.13
N ILE A 227 -6.50 1.11 -3.43
CA ILE A 227 -7.01 0.95 -4.79
C ILE A 227 -7.51 2.31 -5.28
N TRP A 228 -6.67 3.04 -6.00
CA TRP A 228 -6.96 4.39 -6.45
C TRP A 228 -7.88 4.36 -7.68
N LYS A 229 -9.19 4.55 -7.46
CA LYS A 229 -10.23 4.53 -8.49
C LYS A 229 -10.33 5.90 -9.15
N ILE A 230 -9.61 6.10 -10.26
CA ILE A 230 -9.61 7.38 -10.98
C ILE A 230 -10.94 7.58 -11.70
N LYS A 231 -11.68 8.61 -11.31
CA LYS A 231 -12.91 9.01 -12.00
C LYS A 231 -12.57 9.94 -13.16
N ASN A 232 -13.32 9.80 -14.26
CA ASN A 232 -13.32 10.73 -15.39
C ASN A 232 -11.96 10.88 -16.11
N ALA A 233 -11.07 9.86 -16.08
CA ALA A 233 -9.69 9.94 -16.60
C ALA A 233 -9.61 10.46 -18.05
N ASN A 234 -10.45 9.93 -18.94
CA ASN A 234 -10.52 10.33 -20.36
C ASN A 234 -10.79 11.84 -20.55
N SER A 235 -11.54 12.47 -19.64
CA SER A 235 -11.79 13.92 -19.65
C SER A 235 -10.77 14.73 -18.83
N SER A 236 -9.84 14.05 -18.15
CA SER A 236 -8.94 14.63 -17.17
C SER A 236 -7.54 14.93 -17.70
N ASN A 237 -7.23 14.58 -18.96
CA ASN A 237 -5.96 14.92 -19.64
C ASN A 237 -4.73 14.46 -18.84
N ILE A 238 -4.75 13.20 -18.39
CA ILE A 238 -3.67 12.61 -17.58
C ILE A 238 -2.58 12.07 -18.54
N ALA A 239 -1.33 12.44 -18.29
CA ALA A 239 -0.18 11.96 -19.07
C ALA A 239 0.64 10.92 -18.29
N THR A 240 0.68 11.05 -16.96
CA THR A 240 1.37 10.10 -16.08
C THR A 240 0.73 10.05 -14.70
N VAL A 241 0.61 8.85 -14.15
CA VAL A 241 0.30 8.58 -12.74
C VAL A 241 1.52 7.92 -12.09
N ILE A 242 1.97 8.44 -10.95
CA ILE A 242 3.11 7.91 -10.19
C ILE A 242 2.58 7.41 -8.84
N VAL A 243 2.70 6.12 -8.58
CA VAL A 243 2.25 5.45 -7.35
C VAL A 243 3.43 5.25 -6.40
N SER A 244 3.26 5.61 -5.12
CA SER A 244 4.27 5.48 -4.08
C SER A 244 3.65 5.19 -2.70
N SER A 245 3.44 3.91 -2.41
CA SER A 245 3.02 3.40 -1.10
C SER A 245 4.16 2.69 -0.35
N HIS A 246 3.94 2.33 0.92
CA HIS A 246 4.96 1.69 1.75
C HIS A 246 5.30 0.26 1.30
N GLY A 247 4.30 -0.48 0.81
CA GLY A 247 4.46 -1.65 -0.05
C GLY A 247 4.01 -1.36 -1.47
N LYS A 248 3.99 -2.36 -2.36
CA LYS A 248 3.61 -2.21 -3.78
C LYS A 248 2.13 -2.49 -4.06
N GLU A 249 1.36 -2.85 -3.04
CA GLU A 249 0.04 -3.48 -3.18
C GLU A 249 -1.07 -2.45 -3.49
N SER A 250 -0.73 -1.15 -3.53
CA SER A 250 -1.62 -0.13 -4.10
C SER A 250 -1.79 -0.38 -5.59
N THR A 251 -3.00 -0.22 -6.11
CA THR A 251 -3.28 -0.32 -7.54
C THR A 251 -4.03 0.90 -8.03
N VAL A 252 -4.13 1.10 -9.35
CA VAL A 252 -4.85 2.23 -9.95
C VAL A 252 -5.83 1.70 -10.98
N GLU A 253 -7.09 2.10 -10.86
CA GLU A 253 -8.19 1.68 -11.73
C GLU A 253 -8.77 2.89 -12.47
N GLY A 254 -9.41 2.65 -13.63
CA GLY A 254 -10.11 3.69 -14.40
C GLY A 254 -9.19 4.63 -15.18
N LEU A 255 -7.95 4.24 -15.46
CA LEU A 255 -7.04 4.96 -16.38
C LEU A 255 -7.45 4.77 -17.85
N SER A 256 -7.00 5.69 -18.71
CA SER A 256 -7.00 5.49 -20.16
C SER A 256 -5.73 4.77 -20.62
N ASP A 257 -5.79 4.06 -21.75
CA ASP A 257 -4.64 3.38 -22.36
C ASP A 257 -3.48 4.34 -22.72
N GLU A 258 -3.78 5.64 -22.90
CA GLU A 258 -2.78 6.70 -23.12
C GLU A 258 -2.06 7.16 -21.83
N THR A 259 -2.52 6.74 -20.65
CA THR A 259 -1.95 7.18 -19.37
C THR A 259 -0.80 6.29 -18.92
N ASN A 260 0.42 6.84 -18.86
CA ASN A 260 1.57 6.13 -18.32
C ASN A 260 1.39 5.89 -16.81
N LEU A 261 1.32 4.63 -16.37
CA LEU A 261 1.31 4.26 -14.96
C LEU A 261 2.72 3.83 -14.51
N ILE A 262 3.26 4.50 -13.49
CA ILE A 262 4.61 4.27 -12.97
C ILE A 262 4.56 4.00 -11.46
N TYR A 263 5.31 3.01 -11.01
CA TYR A 263 5.52 2.72 -9.58
C TYR A 263 6.92 3.18 -9.17
N TYR A 264 6.98 4.02 -8.13
CA TYR A 264 8.23 4.67 -7.69
C TYR A 264 8.20 4.98 -6.18
N ARG A 265 8.81 4.11 -5.36
CA ARG A 265 8.72 4.12 -3.88
C ARG A 265 9.30 5.35 -3.16
N ASN A 266 10.05 6.23 -3.84
CA ASN A 266 10.80 7.31 -3.18
C ASN A 266 10.00 8.63 -3.00
N ILE A 267 8.68 8.64 -3.19
CA ILE A 267 7.84 9.82 -2.87
C ILE A 267 7.36 9.72 -1.41
N PRO A 268 7.63 10.71 -0.54
CA PRO A 268 7.17 10.66 0.84
C PRO A 268 5.65 10.71 0.97
N SER A 269 5.06 9.83 1.77
CA SER A 269 3.63 9.83 2.11
C SER A 269 3.29 11.01 3.03
N VAL A 270 2.79 12.12 2.46
CA VAL A 270 2.47 13.38 3.15
C VAL A 270 0.99 13.70 2.97
N TYR A 271 0.14 13.07 3.78
CA TYR A 271 -1.30 13.21 3.67
C TYR A 271 -1.89 14.49 4.31
N LYS A 272 -1.08 15.33 4.99
CA LYS A 272 -1.52 16.61 5.57
C LYS A 272 -0.45 17.70 5.42
N ILE A 273 -0.82 18.86 4.88
CA ILE A 273 0.01 20.06 4.92
C ILE A 273 -0.01 20.64 6.35
N LYS A 274 1.18 20.92 6.91
CA LYS A 274 1.34 21.56 8.23
C LYS A 274 2.19 22.84 8.11
N PRO A 275 1.63 24.04 8.38
CA PRO A 275 2.39 25.28 8.46
C PRO A 275 3.52 25.23 9.50
N LYS A 276 4.56 26.05 9.30
CA LYS A 276 5.88 25.87 9.93
C LYS A 276 5.93 26.27 11.41
N ARG A 277 5.47 25.39 12.31
CA ARG A 277 5.77 25.45 13.77
C ARG A 277 6.27 24.15 14.41
N SER A 278 6.12 22.99 13.77
CA SER A 278 6.76 21.74 14.23
C SER A 278 8.25 21.70 13.84
N SER A 279 9.14 21.50 14.81
CA SER A 279 10.60 21.46 14.65
C SER A 279 11.14 20.14 14.08
N SER A 280 10.27 19.15 13.84
CA SER A 280 10.66 17.81 13.37
C SER A 280 11.21 17.83 11.93
N ALA A 281 12.48 17.44 11.77
CA ALA A 281 13.12 17.19 10.48
C ALA A 281 12.69 15.85 9.83
N SER A 282 11.39 15.52 9.91
CA SER A 282 10.83 14.28 9.38
C SER A 282 10.89 14.25 7.84
N LYS A 283 11.29 13.12 7.25
CA LYS A 283 11.29 12.92 5.78
C LYS A 283 9.92 13.20 5.15
N ASN A 284 8.85 12.85 5.87
CA ASN A 284 7.46 12.99 5.43
C ASN A 284 6.92 14.38 5.78
N ASN A 285 7.48 15.43 5.17
CA ASN A 285 6.95 16.79 5.27
C ASN A 285 6.77 17.43 3.89
N PHE A 286 5.77 18.30 3.76
CA PHE A 286 5.39 18.91 2.47
C PHE A 286 6.54 19.69 1.80
N LYS A 287 7.46 20.28 2.58
CA LYS A 287 8.61 20.99 2.02
C LYS A 287 9.62 20.04 1.38
N ASN A 288 9.83 18.85 1.95
CA ASN A 288 10.67 17.81 1.34
C ASN A 288 10.03 17.27 0.05
N LEU A 289 8.76 16.89 0.13
CA LEU A 289 7.95 16.41 -1.00
C LEU A 289 7.99 17.39 -2.19
N ALA A 290 7.76 18.68 -1.94
CA ALA A 290 7.74 19.71 -2.98
C ALA A 290 9.11 19.94 -3.64
N TYR A 291 10.22 19.57 -2.99
CA TYR A 291 11.54 19.56 -3.63
C TYR A 291 11.77 18.28 -4.43
N ILE A 292 11.41 17.10 -3.92
CA ILE A 292 11.55 15.82 -4.63
C ILE A 292 10.77 15.87 -5.95
N ILE A 293 9.51 16.32 -5.94
CA ILE A 293 8.72 16.44 -7.16
C ILE A 293 9.27 17.54 -8.10
N GLN A 294 9.80 18.65 -7.55
CA GLN A 294 10.45 19.67 -8.37
C GLN A 294 11.73 19.15 -9.05
N ASP A 295 12.46 18.26 -8.39
CA ASP A 295 13.69 17.66 -8.93
C ASP A 295 13.34 16.63 -10.03
N LEU A 296 12.35 15.77 -9.77
CA LEU A 296 11.87 14.75 -10.73
C LEU A 296 11.25 15.34 -12.02
N THR A 297 10.51 16.45 -11.91
CA THR A 297 9.73 17.03 -13.03
C THR A 297 10.26 18.35 -13.56
N GLY A 298 11.14 19.05 -12.83
CA GLY A 298 11.46 20.46 -13.04
C GLY A 298 10.44 21.45 -12.45
N TYR A 299 9.23 21.01 -12.12
CA TYR A 299 8.09 21.84 -11.68
C TYR A 299 7.68 21.53 -10.24
N LYS A 300 7.37 22.56 -9.46
CA LYS A 300 6.73 22.35 -8.16
C LYS A 300 5.29 21.86 -8.35
N PRO A 301 4.77 21.02 -7.43
CA PRO A 301 3.33 20.79 -7.31
C PRO A 301 2.56 22.10 -7.32
N ASN A 302 1.50 22.16 -8.13
CA ASN A 302 0.57 23.30 -8.19
C ASN A 302 -0.79 22.95 -7.57
N GLY A 303 -1.02 21.68 -7.26
CA GLY A 303 -2.15 21.20 -6.48
C GLY A 303 -1.77 20.14 -5.44
N PHE A 304 -2.42 20.19 -4.27
CA PHE A 304 -2.33 19.21 -3.19
C PHE A 304 -3.73 18.79 -2.76
N SER A 305 -3.89 17.52 -2.39
CA SER A 305 -5.06 16.98 -1.69
C SER A 305 -4.56 15.91 -0.72
N GLY A 306 -5.24 15.71 0.41
CA GLY A 306 -4.88 14.58 1.26
C GLY A 306 -5.59 14.48 2.60
N GLY A 307 -5.68 13.25 3.11
CA GLY A 307 -6.39 12.94 4.34
C GLY A 307 -5.92 11.68 5.05
N TYR A 308 -6.41 11.53 6.27
CA TYR A 308 -6.39 10.28 7.02
C TYR A 308 -7.78 9.68 6.86
N GLY A 309 -7.91 8.38 6.55
CA GLY A 309 -9.21 7.74 6.33
C GLY A 309 -9.94 8.32 5.13
N LEU A 310 -9.49 8.00 3.91
CA LEU A 310 -10.14 8.49 2.68
C LEU A 310 -11.15 7.48 2.12
N LYS A 311 -12.33 7.94 1.73
CA LYS A 311 -13.29 7.18 0.88
C LYS A 311 -13.30 7.69 -0.56
N SER A 312 -13.23 9.01 -0.71
CA SER A 312 -13.10 9.73 -1.97
C SER A 312 -12.34 11.04 -1.74
N ILE A 313 -11.77 11.61 -2.78
CA ILE A 313 -11.04 12.87 -2.72
C ILE A 313 -11.11 13.64 -4.05
N SER A 314 -11.22 14.96 -3.97
CA SER A 314 -11.16 15.85 -5.14
C SER A 314 -9.72 16.34 -5.34
N VAL A 315 -9.20 16.29 -6.57
CA VAL A 315 -7.80 16.65 -6.84
C VAL A 315 -7.70 17.77 -7.89
N PRO A 316 -7.13 18.95 -7.55
CA PRO A 316 -6.66 19.38 -6.22
C PRO A 316 -7.78 19.96 -5.31
N GLU A 317 -7.72 19.66 -4.02
CA GLU A 317 -8.40 20.40 -2.95
C GLU A 317 -7.75 21.77 -2.73
N THR A 318 -6.42 21.80 -2.62
CA THR A 318 -5.61 22.99 -2.29
C THR A 318 -4.74 23.39 -3.48
N VAL A 319 -4.93 24.60 -4.00
CA VAL A 319 -4.06 25.19 -5.03
C VAL A 319 -2.79 25.74 -4.37
N LEU A 320 -1.63 25.33 -4.87
CA LEU A 320 -0.31 25.64 -4.31
C LEU A 320 0.32 26.85 -4.99
N ASP A 321 -0.14 28.04 -4.61
CA ASP A 321 0.30 29.31 -5.18
C ASP A 321 1.57 29.90 -4.51
N LYS A 322 2.01 31.07 -4.99
CA LYS A 322 3.16 31.80 -4.41
C LYS A 322 2.94 32.20 -2.95
N LYS A 323 1.71 32.58 -2.58
CA LYS A 323 1.34 33.00 -1.22
C LYS A 323 1.47 31.83 -0.25
N LEU A 324 0.86 30.68 -0.58
CA LEU A 324 0.89 29.47 0.22
C LEU A 324 2.32 28.89 0.32
N TYR A 325 3.06 28.81 -0.79
CA TYR A 325 4.46 28.37 -0.75
C TYR A 325 5.36 29.23 0.14
N SER A 326 5.10 30.53 0.25
CA SER A 326 5.88 31.41 1.13
C SER A 326 5.75 31.04 2.62
N GLN A 327 4.60 30.49 3.06
CA GLN A 327 4.35 30.07 4.44
C GLN A 327 5.24 28.91 4.92
N PHE A 328 5.75 28.09 3.99
CA PHE A 328 6.70 27.00 4.27
C PHE A 328 8.17 27.45 4.15
N GLY A 329 8.41 28.74 3.84
CA GLY A 329 9.73 29.26 3.50
C GLY A 329 10.27 28.68 2.18
N LEU A 330 9.38 28.43 1.21
CA LEU A 330 9.74 27.95 -0.13
C LEU A 330 9.67 29.09 -1.14
N LYS A 331 10.83 29.65 -1.50
CA LYS A 331 10.91 30.68 -2.55
C LYS A 331 10.54 30.09 -3.93
N PHE A 332 9.81 30.84 -4.74
CA PHE A 332 9.64 30.57 -6.17
C PHE A 332 10.87 31.09 -6.93
N SER A 333 11.92 30.27 -7.01
CA SER A 333 12.88 30.39 -8.11
C SER A 333 12.26 29.78 -9.37
N LYS A 334 12.44 30.42 -10.54
CA LYS A 334 12.32 29.71 -11.82
C LYS A 334 13.26 28.49 -11.78
N ALA A 335 12.90 27.41 -12.46
CA ALA A 335 13.83 26.28 -12.62
C ALA A 335 15.13 26.78 -13.25
N LYS A 336 16.26 26.50 -12.61
CA LYS A 336 17.54 26.47 -13.32
C LYS A 336 17.54 25.19 -14.13
N THR A 337 17.88 25.26 -15.41
CA THR A 337 18.19 24.10 -16.24
C THR A 337 19.30 23.31 -15.53
N PHE A 338 18.95 22.14 -15.00
CA PHE A 338 19.87 21.36 -14.19
C PHE A 338 20.75 20.51 -15.12
N THR A 339 21.79 21.14 -15.68
CA THR A 339 22.83 20.42 -16.43
C THR A 339 23.45 19.38 -15.50
N GLY A 340 23.14 18.10 -15.74
CA GLY A 340 23.45 17.02 -14.82
C GLY A 340 24.95 16.92 -14.53
N LYS A 341 25.34 17.25 -13.29
CA LYS A 341 26.64 16.85 -12.76
C LYS A 341 26.45 15.54 -12.01
N SER A 342 26.91 14.45 -12.61
CA SER A 342 27.01 13.16 -11.93
C SER A 342 27.95 13.29 -10.74
N THR A 343 27.43 13.12 -9.53
CA THR A 343 28.24 12.93 -8.34
C THR A 343 28.79 11.51 -8.37
N LYS A 344 30.02 11.34 -8.88
CA LYS A 344 30.78 10.08 -8.77
C LYS A 344 30.77 9.57 -7.33
N SER A 345 30.79 8.24 -7.19
CA SER A 345 30.80 7.61 -5.87
C SER A 345 32.10 7.91 -5.11
N ARG A 346 32.09 7.74 -3.78
CA ARG A 346 33.32 7.83 -2.97
C ARG A 346 34.21 6.58 -3.03
N LEU A 347 33.85 5.57 -3.83
CA LEU A 347 34.65 4.36 -4.07
C LEU A 347 35.68 4.56 -5.19
N ASP A 348 35.45 5.51 -6.10
CA ASP A 348 36.28 5.80 -7.28
C ASP A 348 37.64 6.51 -6.94
N LYS A 349 38.15 6.36 -5.70
CA LYS A 349 39.34 7.04 -5.16
C LYS A 349 40.18 6.17 -4.21
N VAL A 350 40.23 4.86 -4.46
CA VAL A 350 41.00 3.90 -3.65
C VAL A 350 42.37 3.56 -4.28
N PHE A 351 42.59 3.88 -5.56
CA PHE A 351 43.81 3.56 -6.31
C PHE A 351 44.29 4.70 -7.25
N GLU A 352 44.54 5.88 -6.66
CA GLU A 352 45.42 6.93 -7.20
C GLU A 352 46.30 7.48 -6.06
#